data_AF-A0A671XXW4-F1
#
_entry.id   AF-A0A671XXW4-F1
#
_cell.length_a   1.000
_cell.length_b   1.000
_cell.length_c   1.000
_cell.angle_alpha   90.00
_cell.angle_beta   90.00
_cell.angle_gamma   90.00
#
_symmetry.space_group_name_H-M   'P 1'
#
loop_
_entity.id
_entity.type
_entity.pdbx_description
1 polymer ?
#
loop_
_entity_poly.entity_id
_entity_poly.type
_entity_poly.pdbx_seq_one_letter_code
_entity_poly.pdbx_strand_id
1 'polypeptide(L)'
;PGDSSDKIKFSYPRTVEELLQQVASLHESTNTSSSPPSLIIVDGLEAYLRGPGGVSHSRFHPGEQSCAAHLSALLCDSSAFLTQLLKQRSSSSAPCRLIVSFQSEADTVNASGDAFTKDPILDVLDRYFQVRCTLDRDRSYEAAAAGLQEVWHIYLSGTGITGASSTKECEDRPDVAQEWQLLIFPDGLMAFKMI
;
A
#
# COMPACT_ATOMS: atom_id res chain seq x y z
N PRO A 1 -0.81 29.42 23.98
CA PRO A 1 -1.26 28.07 23.56
C PRO A 1 -0.99 27.90 22.06
N GLY A 2 0.21 27.42 21.71
CA GLY A 2 0.57 27.14 20.32
C GLY A 2 0.02 25.78 19.92
N ASP A 3 -0.80 25.74 18.88
CA ASP A 3 -1.27 24.51 18.26
C ASP A 3 -0.08 23.79 17.61
N SER A 4 0.42 22.73 18.25
CA SER A 4 1.57 21.98 17.77
C SER A 4 1.22 21.16 16.53
N SER A 5 1.72 21.57 15.38
CA SER A 5 1.77 20.79 14.13
C SER A 5 2.63 19.51 14.22
N ASP A 6 3.24 19.23 15.37
CA ASP A 6 4.26 18.18 15.57
C ASP A 6 3.71 16.74 15.65
N LYS A 7 2.45 16.52 15.29
CA LYS A 7 1.83 15.18 15.33
C LYS A 7 2.21 14.31 14.12
N ILE A 8 2.63 14.92 13.02
CA ILE A 8 2.96 14.25 11.76
C ILE A 8 4.39 14.62 11.38
N LYS A 9 5.23 13.60 11.14
CA LYS A 9 6.59 13.78 10.63
C LYS A 9 6.63 13.39 9.16
N PHE A 10 6.99 14.34 8.31
CA PHE A 10 7.24 14.08 6.90
C PHE A 10 8.71 13.74 6.67
N SER A 11 8.98 12.78 5.79
CA SER A 11 10.32 12.41 5.37
C SER A 11 10.33 12.13 3.88
N TYR A 12 11.42 12.54 3.21
CA TYR A 12 11.58 12.44 1.76
C TYR A 12 12.95 11.86 1.44
N PRO A 13 13.19 10.56 1.72
CA PRO A 13 14.43 9.91 1.33
C PRO A 13 14.57 9.92 -0.19
N ARG A 14 15.78 10.16 -0.68
CA ARG A 14 16.09 10.19 -2.12
C ARG A 14 16.53 8.85 -2.66
N THR A 15 16.97 7.95 -1.77
CA THR A 15 17.45 6.62 -2.13
C THR A 15 16.85 5.56 -1.21
N VAL A 16 16.94 4.30 -1.64
CA VAL A 16 16.46 3.18 -0.83
C VAL A 16 17.29 3.02 0.46
N GLU A 17 18.58 3.33 0.43
CA GLU A 17 19.46 3.30 1.60
C GLU A 17 19.06 4.37 2.63
N GLU A 18 18.72 5.58 2.16
CA GLU A 18 18.21 6.64 3.03
C GLU A 18 16.88 6.23 3.68
N LEU A 19 15.98 5.61 2.90
CA LEU A 19 14.72 5.09 3.42
C LEU A 19 14.95 3.99 4.47
N LEU A 20 15.80 3.00 4.17
CA LEU A 20 16.16 1.93 5.10
C LEU A 20 16.74 2.48 6.40
N GLN A 21 17.67 3.44 6.32
CA GLN A 21 18.26 4.08 7.49
C GLN A 21 17.23 4.83 8.33
N GLN A 22 16.29 5.54 7.69
CA GLN A 22 15.23 6.26 8.38
C GLN A 22 14.26 5.30 9.08
N VAL A 23 13.85 4.21 8.42
CA VAL A 23 12.99 3.20 9.03
C VAL A 23 13.71 2.51 10.19
N ALA A 24 14.99 2.14 10.01
CA ALA A 24 15.80 1.56 11.07
C ALA A 24 15.91 2.48 12.30
N SER A 25 16.08 3.80 12.09
CA SER A 25 16.18 4.80 13.16
C SER A 25 14.93 4.89 14.06
N LEU A 26 13.78 4.37 13.60
CA LEU A 26 12.57 4.29 14.44
C LEU A 26 12.78 3.43 15.67
N HIS A 27 13.67 2.42 15.61
CA HIS A 27 14.01 1.56 16.75
C HIS A 27 14.84 2.27 17.82
N GLU A 28 15.55 3.34 17.45
CA GLU A 28 16.43 4.10 18.34
C GLU A 28 15.67 5.22 19.07
N SER A 29 14.50 5.61 18.56
CA SER A 29 13.70 6.76 19.03
C SER A 29 13.12 6.61 20.46
N THR A 30 13.25 5.42 21.05
CA THR A 30 12.79 5.04 22.39
C THR A 30 13.28 5.95 23.52
N ASN A 31 14.39 6.67 23.30
CA ASN A 31 15.05 7.53 24.29
C ASN A 31 14.62 9.01 24.23
N THR A 32 13.71 9.38 23.33
CA THR A 32 13.25 10.77 23.17
C THR A 32 11.83 10.94 23.72
N SER A 33 11.53 12.11 24.30
CA SER A 33 10.28 12.40 25.03
C SER A 33 9.00 12.40 24.16
N SER A 34 9.10 12.15 22.85
CA SER A 34 7.96 12.10 21.95
C SER A 34 7.20 10.77 22.06
N SER A 35 5.92 10.77 21.65
CA SER A 35 5.15 9.54 21.50
C SER A 35 5.69 8.71 20.33
N PRO A 36 5.82 7.38 20.47
CA PRO A 36 6.09 6.55 19.31
C PRO A 36 4.98 6.75 18.26
N PRO A 37 5.31 6.73 16.96
CA PRO A 37 4.33 6.84 15.89
C PRO A 37 3.34 5.67 15.92
N SER A 38 2.06 5.98 15.69
CA SER A 38 0.98 4.99 15.58
C SER A 38 0.60 4.66 14.13
N LEU A 39 1.19 5.33 13.15
CA LEU A 39 0.96 5.11 11.73
C LEU A 39 2.24 5.43 10.95
N ILE A 40 2.63 4.53 10.06
CA ILE A 40 3.67 4.73 9.05
C ILE A 40 2.98 4.68 7.68
N ILE A 41 3.27 5.67 6.84
CA ILE A 41 2.85 5.70 5.44
C ILE A 41 4.12 5.78 4.58
N VAL A 42 4.27 4.84 3.66
CA VAL A 42 5.30 4.89 2.61
C VAL A 42 4.59 5.06 1.28
N ASP A 43 4.83 6.20 0.64
CA ASP A 43 4.22 6.54 -0.64
C ASP A 43 5.21 6.30 -1.79
N GLY A 44 4.74 5.66 -2.86
CA GLY A 44 5.50 5.39 -4.08
C GLY A 44 6.63 4.40 -3.88
N LEU A 45 6.38 3.26 -3.22
CA LEU A 45 7.42 2.29 -2.90
C LEU A 45 8.18 1.80 -4.16
N GLU A 46 7.49 1.74 -5.30
CA GLU A 46 8.07 1.35 -6.59
C GLU A 46 9.27 2.21 -6.99
N ALA A 47 9.31 3.49 -6.63
CA ALA A 47 10.42 4.39 -6.98
C ALA A 47 11.74 4.01 -6.28
N TYR A 48 11.66 3.29 -5.16
CA TYR A 48 12.83 2.79 -4.42
C TYR A 48 13.22 1.37 -4.83
N LEU A 49 12.26 0.59 -5.31
CA LEU A 49 12.46 -0.82 -5.68
C LEU A 49 12.87 -1.00 -7.14
N ARG A 50 12.42 -0.10 -8.02
CA ARG A 50 12.79 -0.08 -9.43
C ARG A 50 13.85 1.00 -9.61
N GLY A 51 15.07 0.60 -9.97
CA GLY A 51 16.18 1.53 -10.14
C GLY A 51 15.91 2.62 -11.20
N PRO A 52 16.79 3.63 -11.34
CA PRO A 52 16.61 4.78 -12.25
C PRO A 52 16.46 4.46 -13.76
N GLY A 53 16.46 3.19 -14.14
CA GLY A 53 16.39 2.71 -15.52
C GLY A 53 15.20 1.80 -15.78
N GLY A 54 14.01 2.14 -15.26
CA GLY A 54 12.74 1.40 -15.31
C GLY A 54 12.16 1.08 -16.70
N VAL A 55 13.00 0.78 -17.69
CA VAL A 55 12.63 0.24 -18.99
C VAL A 55 13.71 -0.74 -19.42
N SER A 56 13.86 -1.86 -18.72
CA SER A 56 14.58 -3.02 -19.27
C SER A 56 13.60 -4.15 -19.47
N HIS A 57 13.19 -4.34 -20.72
CA HIS A 57 12.45 -5.51 -21.18
C HIS A 57 13.32 -6.77 -21.04
N SER A 58 13.58 -7.21 -19.81
CA SER A 58 14.26 -8.46 -19.50
C SER A 58 14.34 -8.66 -17.99
N ARG A 59 13.45 -9.50 -17.46
CA ARG A 59 13.66 -10.33 -16.26
C ARG A 59 14.16 -9.54 -15.03
N PHE A 60 13.22 -9.07 -14.21
CA PHE A 60 13.46 -8.55 -12.85
C PHE A 60 14.68 -9.20 -12.19
N HIS A 61 15.62 -8.37 -11.76
CA HIS A 61 16.87 -8.87 -11.20
C HIS A 61 16.62 -9.44 -9.80
N PRO A 62 17.22 -10.58 -9.40
CA PRO A 62 17.10 -11.12 -8.04
C PRO A 62 17.42 -10.11 -6.93
N GLY A 63 18.25 -9.09 -7.24
CA GLY A 63 18.56 -7.98 -6.33
C GLY A 63 17.35 -7.11 -5.98
N GLU A 64 16.42 -6.87 -6.92
CA GLU A 64 15.24 -6.03 -6.71
C GLU A 64 14.23 -6.74 -5.80
N GLN A 65 14.01 -8.05 -6.02
CA GLN A 65 13.17 -8.87 -5.13
C GLN A 65 13.75 -8.98 -3.72
N SER A 66 15.08 -9.12 -3.62
CA SER A 66 15.78 -9.12 -2.32
C SER A 66 15.62 -7.78 -1.60
N CYS A 67 15.75 -6.67 -2.34
CA CYS A 67 15.53 -5.32 -1.82
C CYS A 67 14.08 -5.13 -1.34
N ALA A 68 13.10 -5.53 -2.15
CA ALA A 68 11.68 -5.50 -1.79
C ALA A 68 11.38 -6.30 -0.53
N ALA A 69 11.95 -7.51 -0.42
CA ALA A 69 11.79 -8.37 0.75
C ALA A 69 12.42 -7.73 1.99
N HIS A 70 13.63 -7.19 1.86
CA HIS A 70 14.36 -6.57 2.96
C HIS A 70 13.65 -5.33 3.49
N LEU A 71 13.24 -4.42 2.61
CA LEU A 71 12.53 -3.20 2.98
C LEU A 71 11.15 -3.52 3.57
N SER A 72 10.41 -4.46 2.98
CA SER A 72 9.10 -4.88 3.51
C SER A 72 9.24 -5.51 4.90
N ALA A 73 10.22 -6.40 5.09
CA ALA A 73 10.51 -7.01 6.38
C ALA A 73 10.83 -5.94 7.44
N LEU A 74 11.71 -4.99 7.12
CA LEU A 74 12.09 -3.93 8.04
C LEU A 74 10.90 -3.02 8.41
N LEU A 75 10.02 -2.69 7.46
CA LEU A 75 8.82 -1.92 7.72
C LEU A 75 7.84 -2.68 8.64
N CYS A 76 7.61 -3.96 8.37
CA CYS A 76 6.80 -4.84 9.21
C CYS A 76 7.37 -4.91 10.64
N ASP A 77 8.67 -5.19 10.78
CA ASP A 77 9.36 -5.27 12.06
C ASP A 77 9.30 -3.96 12.83
N SER A 78 9.52 -2.82 12.16
CA SER A 78 9.39 -1.49 12.76
C SER A 78 7.98 -1.23 13.27
N SER A 79 6.95 -1.60 12.51
CA SER A 79 5.55 -1.44 12.93
C SER A 79 5.21 -2.32 14.14
N ALA A 80 5.77 -3.53 14.21
CA ALA A 80 5.59 -4.45 15.33
C ALA A 80 6.30 -3.92 16.59
N PHE A 81 7.53 -3.42 16.45
CA PHE A 81 8.27 -2.77 17.52
C PHE A 81 7.52 -1.55 18.08
N LEU A 82 7.03 -0.67 17.20
CA LEU A 82 6.26 0.51 17.61
C LEU A 82 4.93 0.12 18.29
N THR A 83 4.28 -0.94 17.81
CA THR A 83 3.11 -1.51 18.49
C THR A 83 3.43 -1.94 19.92
N GLN A 84 4.58 -2.57 20.15
CA GLN A 84 5.02 -2.95 21.48
C GLN A 84 5.27 -1.70 22.36
N LEU A 85 5.96 -0.68 21.84
CA LEU A 85 6.19 0.57 22.58
C LEU A 85 4.89 1.30 22.94
N LEU A 86 3.94 1.36 22.00
CA LEU A 86 2.61 1.95 22.23
C LEU A 86 1.88 1.22 23.35
N LYS A 87 1.90 -0.12 23.33
CA LYS A 87 1.26 -0.97 24.36
C LYS A 87 1.96 -0.88 25.72
N GLN A 88 3.27 -0.67 25.76
CA GLN A 88 4.01 -0.45 27.01
C GLN A 88 3.61 0.87 27.68
N ARG A 89 3.36 1.94 26.90
CA ARG A 89 2.90 3.22 27.44
C ARG A 89 1.42 3.19 27.84
N SER A 90 0.59 2.47 27.10
CA SER A 90 -0.82 2.26 27.43
C SER A 90 -1.30 0.93 26.86
N SER A 91 -1.75 0.03 27.74
CA SER A 91 -2.23 -1.29 27.35
C SER A 91 -3.46 -1.26 26.45
N SER A 92 -4.23 -0.16 26.47
CA SER A 92 -5.39 0.07 25.61
C SER A 92 -5.04 0.73 24.27
N SER A 93 -3.76 1.00 24.00
CA SER A 93 -3.34 1.65 22.77
C SER A 93 -3.57 0.75 21.56
N ALA A 94 -4.06 1.35 20.48
CA ALA A 94 -4.15 0.68 19.19
C ALA A 94 -2.74 0.31 18.67
N PRO A 95 -2.62 -0.77 17.87
CA PRO A 95 -1.34 -1.11 17.25
C PRO A 95 -0.91 -0.02 16.26
N CYS A 96 0.41 0.08 16.04
CA CYS A 96 0.93 0.88 14.95
C CYS A 96 0.47 0.28 13.62
N ARG A 97 -0.03 1.13 12.73
CA ARG A 97 -0.47 0.72 11.39
C ARG A 97 0.59 1.06 10.35
N LEU A 98 0.62 0.29 9.27
CA LEU A 98 1.52 0.48 8.15
C LEU A 98 0.71 0.49 6.87
N ILE A 99 0.88 1.54 6.07
CA ILE A 99 0.29 1.67 4.73
C ILE A 99 1.42 1.91 3.75
N VAL A 100 1.39 1.19 2.64
CA VAL A 100 2.38 1.28 1.58
C VAL A 100 1.63 1.40 0.26
N SER A 101 1.91 2.43 -0.53
CA SER A 101 1.44 2.52 -1.90
C SER A 101 2.48 1.94 -2.87
N PHE A 102 2.00 1.26 -3.90
CA PHE A 102 2.84 0.67 -4.93
C PHE A 102 2.09 0.69 -6.26
N GLN A 103 2.73 1.18 -7.31
CA GLN A 103 2.20 1.13 -8.68
C GLN A 103 2.86 -0.01 -9.47
N SER A 104 2.08 -0.93 -10.05
CA SER A 104 2.63 -1.99 -10.90
C SER A 104 2.95 -1.49 -12.31
N GLU A 105 4.02 -2.00 -12.93
CA GLU A 105 4.29 -1.73 -14.36
C GLU A 105 3.22 -2.33 -15.27
N ALA A 106 2.56 -3.41 -14.84
CA ALA A 106 1.44 -4.00 -15.59
C ALA A 106 0.26 -3.03 -15.75
N ASP A 107 0.11 -2.07 -14.83
CA ASP A 107 -0.96 -1.07 -14.84
C ASP A 107 -0.66 0.12 -15.78
N THR A 108 0.60 0.28 -16.22
CA THR A 108 1.04 1.41 -17.05
C THR A 108 1.14 1.08 -18.54
N VAL A 109 1.34 -0.19 -18.90
CA VAL A 109 1.45 -0.65 -20.29
C VAL A 109 0.13 -1.27 -20.74
N ASN A 110 -0.65 -0.51 -21.50
CA ASN A 110 -1.94 -0.90 -22.06
C ASN A 110 -1.95 -2.33 -22.65
N ALA A 111 -2.90 -3.16 -22.18
CA ALA A 111 -3.87 -3.91 -23.00
C ALA A 111 -3.41 -4.56 -24.33
N SER A 112 -2.17 -5.05 -24.43
CA SER A 112 -1.71 -5.81 -25.60
C SER A 112 -1.51 -7.27 -25.25
N GLY A 113 -2.63 -8.01 -25.11
CA GLY A 113 -2.82 -9.42 -25.46
C GLY A 113 -1.85 -10.53 -25.01
N ASP A 114 -0.72 -10.23 -24.41
CA ASP A 114 0.28 -11.19 -23.98
C ASP A 114 0.18 -11.38 -22.46
N ALA A 115 0.26 -12.65 -22.07
CA ALA A 115 0.04 -13.21 -20.74
C ALA A 115 0.25 -12.23 -19.59
N PHE A 116 -0.71 -12.19 -18.65
CA PHE A 116 -0.59 -11.60 -17.31
C PHE A 116 0.77 -11.97 -16.68
N THR A 117 1.82 -11.21 -16.96
CA THR A 117 3.10 -11.40 -16.29
C THR A 117 2.95 -10.74 -14.94
N LYS A 118 2.61 -11.57 -13.95
CA LYS A 118 2.51 -11.17 -12.55
C LYS A 118 3.81 -10.44 -12.16
N ASP A 119 3.68 -9.23 -11.65
CA ASP A 119 4.81 -8.44 -11.19
C ASP A 119 5.48 -9.19 -10.01
N PRO A 120 6.72 -9.67 -10.16
CA PRO A 120 7.36 -10.47 -9.13
C PRO A 120 7.72 -9.64 -7.89
N ILE A 121 7.77 -8.31 -7.98
CA ILE A 121 7.89 -7.46 -6.79
C ILE A 121 6.57 -7.52 -6.01
N LEU A 122 5.41 -7.45 -6.68
CA LEU A 122 4.11 -7.61 -6.02
C LEU A 122 4.00 -8.96 -5.29
N ASP A 123 4.53 -10.04 -5.85
CA ASP A 123 4.59 -11.35 -5.20
C ASP A 123 5.42 -11.35 -3.91
N VAL A 124 6.49 -10.54 -3.88
CA VAL A 124 7.26 -10.33 -2.66
C VAL A 124 6.43 -9.55 -1.65
N LEU A 125 5.84 -8.42 -2.05
CA LEU A 125 5.05 -7.55 -1.16
C LEU A 125 3.88 -8.33 -0.53
N ASP A 126 3.19 -9.17 -1.28
CA ASP A 126 2.06 -9.99 -0.80
C ASP A 126 2.40 -10.94 0.34
N ARG A 127 3.68 -11.34 0.46
CA ARG A 127 4.11 -12.20 1.56
C ARG A 127 4.26 -11.43 2.88
N TYR A 128 4.43 -10.10 2.81
CA TYR A 128 4.62 -9.25 3.97
C TYR A 128 3.36 -8.47 4.34
N PHE A 129 2.61 -7.99 3.35
CA PHE A 129 1.40 -7.21 3.56
C PHE A 129 0.15 -8.10 3.42
N GLN A 130 -0.56 -8.29 4.53
CA GLN A 130 -1.71 -9.21 4.61
C GLN A 130 -2.96 -8.72 3.88
N VAL A 131 -3.05 -7.42 3.60
CA VAL A 131 -4.21 -6.79 2.99
C VAL A 131 -3.70 -5.89 1.86
N ARG A 132 -4.27 -6.09 0.68
CA ARG A 132 -4.06 -5.26 -0.51
C ARG A 132 -5.34 -4.52 -0.82
N CYS A 133 -5.20 -3.20 -1.01
CA CYS A 133 -6.22 -2.35 -1.60
C CYS A 133 -5.80 -2.02 -3.04
N THR A 134 -6.53 -2.50 -4.02
CA THR A 134 -6.30 -2.21 -5.43
C THR A 134 -7.28 -1.15 -5.89
N LEU A 135 -6.78 -0.10 -6.53
CA LEU A 135 -7.57 0.98 -7.11
C LEU A 135 -7.47 0.89 -8.63
N ASP A 136 -8.59 0.63 -9.29
CA ASP A 136 -8.69 0.60 -10.74
C ASP A 136 -9.62 1.73 -11.22
N ARG A 137 -9.18 2.48 -12.23
CA ARG A 137 -9.99 3.59 -12.75
C ARG A 137 -10.90 3.06 -13.85
N ASP A 138 -12.20 3.21 -13.67
CA ASP A 138 -13.14 2.93 -14.75
C ASP A 138 -12.95 3.97 -15.87
N ARG A 139 -12.52 3.47 -17.03
CA ARG A 139 -12.34 4.25 -18.26
C ARG A 139 -13.49 4.03 -19.25
N SER A 140 -14.58 3.40 -18.82
CA SER A 140 -15.75 3.13 -19.64
C SER A 140 -16.43 4.43 -20.08
N TYR A 141 -17.06 4.38 -21.25
CA TYR A 141 -17.86 5.48 -21.78
C TYR A 141 -19.13 5.72 -20.94
N GLU A 142 -19.58 4.71 -20.20
CA GLU A 142 -20.79 4.77 -19.36
C GLU A 142 -20.61 5.73 -18.17
N ALA A 143 -19.44 5.72 -17.53
CA ALA A 143 -19.11 6.66 -16.45
C ALA A 143 -19.17 8.12 -16.92
N ALA A 144 -18.64 8.41 -18.11
CA ALA A 144 -18.70 9.74 -18.72
C ALA A 144 -20.13 10.15 -19.10
N ALA A 145 -20.93 9.21 -19.61
CA ALA A 145 -22.33 9.44 -19.96
C ALA A 145 -23.23 9.72 -18.73
N ALA A 146 -22.87 9.19 -17.56
CA ALA A 146 -23.54 9.47 -16.28
C ALA A 146 -23.16 10.85 -15.68
N GLY A 147 -22.34 11.65 -16.36
CA GLY A 147 -21.90 12.96 -15.89
C GLY A 147 -20.89 12.91 -14.74
N LEU A 148 -20.29 11.74 -14.49
CA LEU A 148 -19.25 11.57 -13.47
C LEU A 148 -17.90 12.00 -14.04
N GLN A 149 -17.08 12.63 -13.19
CA GLN A 149 -15.73 13.03 -13.58
C GLN A 149 -14.79 11.83 -13.56
N GLU A 150 -14.84 11.03 -12.48
CA GLU A 150 -14.06 9.81 -12.36
C GLU A 150 -14.86 8.74 -11.60
N VAL A 151 -14.67 7.48 -11.97
CA VAL A 151 -15.17 6.32 -11.24
C VAL A 151 -13.98 5.41 -10.97
N TRP A 152 -13.82 5.00 -9.72
CA TRP A 152 -12.74 4.12 -9.27
C TRP A 152 -13.34 2.88 -8.63
N HIS A 153 -12.92 1.71 -9.08
CA HIS A 153 -13.17 0.44 -8.42
C HIS A 153 -12.09 0.21 -7.37
N ILE A 154 -12.52 -0.12 -6.16
CA ILE A 154 -11.69 -0.37 -5.00
C ILE A 154 -11.91 -1.83 -4.60
N TYR A 155 -10.85 -2.62 -4.69
CA TYR A 155 -10.87 -4.03 -4.36
C TYR A 155 -10.02 -4.27 -3.12
N LEU A 156 -10.57 -4.99 -2.14
CA LEU A 156 -9.82 -5.48 -1.00
C LEU A 156 -9.57 -6.97 -1.15
N SER A 157 -8.29 -7.37 -1.12
CA SER A 157 -7.85 -8.77 -1.17
C SER A 157 -6.80 -9.06 -0.11
N GLY A 158 -6.62 -10.34 0.24
CA GLY A 158 -5.59 -10.79 1.17
C GLY A 158 -6.11 -11.54 2.40
N THR A 159 -5.20 -12.22 3.10
CA THR A 159 -5.50 -13.16 4.18
C THR A 159 -6.02 -12.50 5.46
N GLY A 160 -5.86 -11.18 5.60
CA GLY A 160 -6.39 -10.42 6.74
C GLY A 160 -7.89 -10.10 6.63
N ILE A 161 -8.51 -10.34 5.48
CA ILE A 161 -9.91 -9.97 5.23
C ILE A 161 -10.81 -11.17 5.53
N THR A 162 -11.16 -11.34 6.79
CA THR A 162 -12.21 -12.30 7.17
C THR A 162 -13.59 -11.70 6.85
N GLY A 163 -14.01 -11.84 5.60
CA GLY A 163 -15.40 -11.67 5.21
C GLY A 163 -16.23 -12.85 5.73
N ALA A 164 -17.19 -12.57 6.61
CA ALA A 164 -18.20 -13.53 7.02
C ALA A 164 -19.16 -13.83 5.86
N SER A 165 -18.77 -14.67 4.91
CA SER A 165 -19.70 -15.36 4.01
C SER A 165 -19.01 -16.54 3.35
N SER A 166 -19.09 -17.68 4.03
CA SER A 166 -18.96 -18.97 3.41
C SER A 166 -20.13 -19.18 2.44
N THR A 167 -19.85 -19.25 1.13
CA THR A 167 -20.59 -20.12 0.19
C THR A 167 -19.90 -20.20 -1.18
N LYS A 168 -19.29 -21.37 -1.39
CA LYS A 168 -19.16 -22.18 -2.63
C LYS A 168 -18.71 -21.52 -3.95
N GLU A 169 -17.54 -22.01 -4.38
CA GLU A 169 -17.17 -22.45 -5.73
C GLU A 169 -17.50 -21.54 -6.93
N CYS A 170 -16.47 -20.80 -7.38
CA CYS A 170 -16.19 -20.65 -8.80
C CYS A 170 -14.68 -20.37 -8.97
N GLU A 171 -13.93 -21.36 -9.47
CA GLU A 171 -12.54 -21.21 -9.90
C GLU A 171 -12.50 -20.30 -11.15
N ASP A 172 -12.34 -18.99 -10.96
CA ASP A 172 -11.56 -18.11 -11.86
C ASP A 172 -11.46 -16.64 -11.40
N ARG A 173 -12.08 -16.28 -10.28
CA ARG A 173 -11.99 -14.91 -9.75
C ARG A 173 -11.03 -14.89 -8.56
N PRO A 174 -10.01 -14.00 -8.51
CA PRO A 174 -9.25 -13.82 -7.28
C PRO A 174 -10.23 -13.52 -6.15
N ASP A 175 -9.96 -14.07 -4.97
CA ASP A 175 -10.80 -13.98 -3.78
C ASP A 175 -10.94 -12.51 -3.32
N VAL A 176 -11.77 -11.74 -4.04
CA VAL A 176 -12.08 -10.35 -3.76
C VAL A 176 -13.11 -10.36 -2.66
N ALA A 177 -12.67 -10.06 -1.44
CA ALA A 177 -13.53 -10.13 -0.28
C ALA A 177 -14.59 -9.01 -0.27
N GLN A 178 -14.29 -7.83 -0.83
CA GLN A 178 -15.21 -6.68 -0.94
C GLN A 178 -14.83 -5.77 -2.12
N GLU A 179 -15.83 -5.35 -2.90
CA GLU A 179 -15.70 -4.38 -4.00
C GLU A 179 -16.50 -3.10 -3.69
N TRP A 180 -15.87 -1.95 -3.89
CA TRP A 180 -16.50 -0.65 -3.74
C TRP A 180 -16.25 0.21 -4.97
N GLN A 181 -17.20 1.10 -5.27
CA GLN A 181 -17.06 2.18 -6.24
C GLN A 181 -16.88 3.50 -5.50
N LEU A 182 -15.85 4.25 -5.86
CA LEU A 182 -15.68 5.66 -5.54
C LEU A 182 -16.08 6.48 -6.76
N LEU A 183 -17.15 7.26 -6.61
CA LEU A 183 -17.69 8.16 -7.62
C LEU A 183 -17.20 9.58 -7.31
N ILE A 184 -16.54 10.22 -8.27
CA ILE A 184 -16.10 11.61 -8.17
C ILE A 184 -16.93 12.45 -9.13
N PHE A 185 -17.66 13.40 -8.59
CA PHE A 185 -18.54 14.31 -9.33
C PHE A 185 -17.78 15.56 -9.79
N PRO A 186 -18.23 16.27 -10.85
CA PRO A 186 -17.55 17.45 -11.37
C PRO A 186 -17.42 18.63 -10.39
N ASP A 187 -18.26 18.67 -9.35
CA ASP A 187 -18.20 19.65 -8.26
C ASP A 187 -17.19 19.26 -7.16
N GLY A 188 -16.49 18.15 -7.32
CA GLY A 188 -15.53 17.60 -6.36
C GLY A 188 -16.16 16.76 -5.26
N LEU A 189 -17.49 16.55 -5.26
CA LEU A 189 -18.11 15.62 -4.33
C LEU A 189 -17.63 14.19 -4.59
N MET A 190 -17.47 13.43 -3.51
CA MET A 190 -17.05 12.04 -3.55
C MET A 190 -18.09 11.17 -2.86
N ALA A 191 -18.50 10.07 -3.49
CA ALA A 191 -19.42 9.11 -2.91
C ALA A 191 -18.86 7.70 -3.01
N PHE A 192 -18.96 6.94 -1.91
CA PHE A 192 -18.63 5.52 -1.89
C PHE A 192 -19.91 4.69 -2.00
N LYS A 193 -19.88 3.69 -2.88
CA LYS A 193 -20.96 2.73 -3.09
C LYS A 193 -20.40 1.32 -2.98
N MET A 194 -20.99 0.48 -2.15
CA MET A 194 -20.68 -0.95 -2.12
C MET A 194 -21.36 -1.64 -3.31
N ILE A 195 -20.68 -2.59 -3.95
CA ILE A 195 -21.22 -3.40 -5.05
C ILE A 195 -21.57 -4.80 -4.54
#